data_AF-A0A507QJ34-F1
#
_entry.id   AF-A0A507QJ34-F1
#
_cell.length_a   1.000
_cell.length_b   1.000
_cell.length_c   1.000
_cell.angle_alpha   90.00
_cell.angle_beta   90.00
_cell.angle_gamma   90.00
#
_symmetry.space_group_name_H-M   'P 1'
#
loop_
_entity.id
_entity.type
_entity.pdbx_description
1 polymer ?
#
loop_
_entity_poly.entity_id
_entity_poly.type
_entity_poly.pdbx_seq_one_letter_code
_entity_poly.pdbx_strand_id
1 'polypeptide(L)'
;MKDALRRLSAYLPADFNLTAMDVLALQNLCPYEYASLGSSSFCTLFTEQEWKDYEYALDLQFYGDYGFGSPTGRAQGIGYLLELAARLQSKLIYSSDTSINDTYDDNTATFPLGQPLYMDMSHDDIIHSVITALSLNFFKYGPHGLPGNVSHAPPRTFHLNEVAPFGARLFSEIWTCPSNTNFHSLRPVVYQNPDLTKAEGTKDYIRFVLNEAPLPLEGLPGCENSTNGFCEVPKFLSGIPTLKEDAMYQFACFGNYTTGAQVGDGRPARK
;
A
#
# COMPACT_ATOMS: atom_id res chain seq x y z
N MET A 1 -22.99 -9.94 6.97
CA MET A 1 -24.15 -9.02 6.77
C MET A 1 -25.55 -9.66 6.93
N LYS A 2 -25.83 -10.88 6.43
CA LYS A 2 -27.19 -11.47 6.50
C LYS A 2 -27.72 -11.64 7.92
N ASP A 3 -26.87 -12.04 8.87
CA ASP A 3 -27.29 -12.24 10.25
C ASP A 3 -27.56 -10.93 10.98
N ALA A 4 -26.69 -9.92 10.80
CA ALA A 4 -26.90 -8.55 11.28
C ALA A 4 -28.22 -7.97 10.76
N LEU A 5 -28.49 -8.12 9.45
CA LEU A 5 -29.74 -7.69 8.83
C LEU A 5 -30.95 -8.32 9.52
N ARG A 6 -30.97 -9.65 9.65
CA ARG A 6 -32.07 -10.37 10.31
C ARG A 6 -32.26 -9.92 11.76
N ARG A 7 -31.16 -9.75 12.51
CA ARG A 7 -31.20 -9.33 13.93
C ARG A 7 -31.73 -7.91 14.07
N LEU A 8 -31.23 -6.96 13.29
CA LEU A 8 -31.60 -5.55 13.39
C LEU A 8 -33.02 -5.28 12.90
N SER A 9 -33.48 -5.97 11.84
CA SER A 9 -34.86 -5.86 11.35
C SER A 9 -35.89 -6.21 12.42
N ALA A 10 -35.58 -7.10 13.37
CA ALA A 10 -36.50 -7.48 14.45
C ALA A 10 -36.78 -6.36 15.46
N TYR A 11 -35.96 -5.30 15.48
CA TYR A 11 -36.13 -4.13 16.35
C TYR A 11 -36.76 -2.93 15.64
N LEU A 12 -37.06 -3.05 14.34
CA LEU A 12 -37.60 -1.97 13.52
C LEU A 12 -39.09 -2.22 13.20
N PRO A 13 -39.86 -1.18 12.84
CA PRO A 13 -41.24 -1.33 12.40
C PRO A 13 -41.38 -2.34 11.25
N ALA A 14 -42.48 -3.10 11.23
CA ALA A 14 -42.70 -4.16 10.25
C ALA A 14 -42.82 -3.65 8.79
N ASP A 15 -43.16 -2.37 8.63
CA ASP A 15 -43.23 -1.65 7.35
C ASP A 15 -41.90 -1.01 6.95
N PHE A 16 -40.88 -1.06 7.80
CA PHE A 16 -39.53 -0.58 7.47
C PHE A 16 -38.70 -1.68 6.82
N ASN A 17 -38.37 -1.50 5.54
CA ASN A 17 -37.55 -2.43 4.78
C ASN A 17 -36.05 -2.14 4.94
N LEU A 18 -35.44 -2.65 6.01
CA LEU A 18 -33.98 -2.61 6.18
C LEU A 18 -33.30 -3.48 5.11
N THR A 19 -32.28 -2.94 4.45
CA THR A 19 -31.49 -3.67 3.44
C THR A 19 -30.07 -3.99 3.92
N ALA A 20 -29.35 -4.85 3.21
CA ALA A 20 -27.95 -5.13 3.51
C ALA A 20 -27.05 -3.88 3.35
N MET A 21 -27.40 -2.98 2.43
CA MET A 21 -26.67 -1.71 2.25
C MET A 21 -26.92 -0.76 3.42
N ASP A 22 -28.13 -0.75 3.99
CA ASP A 22 -28.40 0.03 5.21
C ASP A 22 -27.59 -0.51 6.38
N VAL A 23 -27.48 -1.83 6.53
CA VAL A 23 -26.62 -2.46 7.55
C VAL A 23 -25.15 -2.06 7.37
N LEU A 24 -24.64 -2.06 6.13
CA LEU A 24 -23.29 -1.58 5.85
C LEU A 24 -23.13 -0.10 6.18
N ALA A 25 -24.13 0.74 5.87
CA ALA A 25 -24.13 2.15 6.22
C ALA A 25 -24.11 2.37 7.74
N LEU A 26 -24.88 1.57 8.50
CA LEU A 26 -24.86 1.57 9.97
C LEU A 26 -23.48 1.16 10.52
N GLN A 27 -22.81 0.19 9.89
CA GLN A 27 -21.44 -0.17 10.26
C GLN A 27 -20.47 0.97 9.95
N ASN A 28 -20.59 1.63 8.79
CA ASN A 28 -19.76 2.78 8.40
C ASN A 28 -19.93 3.96 9.37
N LEU A 29 -21.12 4.20 9.92
CA LEU A 29 -21.34 5.29 10.87
C LEU A 29 -20.43 5.18 12.11
N CYS A 30 -20.12 3.97 12.58
CA CYS A 30 -19.23 3.78 13.73
C CYS A 30 -17.86 4.45 13.56
N PRO A 31 -17.01 4.08 12.58
CA PRO A 31 -15.70 4.71 12.41
C PRO A 31 -15.79 6.20 12.04
N TYR A 32 -16.77 6.62 11.25
CA TYR A 32 -16.93 8.05 10.89
C TYR A 32 -17.32 8.92 12.09
N GLU A 33 -18.29 8.49 12.90
CA GLU A 33 -18.67 9.18 14.14
C GLU A 33 -17.54 9.12 15.16
N TYR A 34 -16.83 8.01 15.27
CA TYR A 34 -15.68 7.93 16.18
C TYR A 34 -14.59 8.94 15.79
N ALA A 35 -14.28 9.05 14.50
CA ALA A 35 -13.28 10.00 13.99
C ALA A 35 -13.70 11.47 14.17
N SER A 36 -15.00 11.78 14.07
CA SER A 36 -15.52 13.16 14.12
C SER A 36 -15.99 13.60 15.51
N LEU A 37 -16.52 12.68 16.32
CA LEU A 37 -17.18 12.94 17.60
C LEU A 37 -16.48 12.26 18.79
N GLY A 38 -15.51 11.37 18.55
CA GLY A 38 -14.79 10.62 19.59
C GLY A 38 -15.56 9.43 20.18
N SER A 39 -16.79 9.18 19.73
CA SER A 39 -17.60 8.03 20.15
C SER A 39 -18.71 7.76 19.14
N SER A 40 -19.24 6.53 19.13
CA SER A 40 -20.41 6.18 18.32
C SER A 40 -21.21 5.05 18.97
N SER A 41 -22.53 5.25 19.07
CA SER A 41 -23.43 4.20 19.57
C SER A 41 -23.60 3.07 18.55
N PHE A 42 -23.41 3.35 17.25
CA PHE A 42 -23.49 2.33 16.19
C PHE A 42 -22.43 1.24 16.35
N CYS A 43 -21.28 1.55 16.98
CA CYS A 43 -20.24 0.56 17.23
C CYS A 43 -20.72 -0.66 18.04
N THR A 44 -21.61 -0.42 19.00
CA THR A 44 -22.15 -1.45 19.91
C THR A 44 -23.28 -2.29 19.32
N LEU A 45 -23.81 -1.92 18.16
CA LEU A 45 -24.91 -2.65 17.51
C LEU A 45 -24.46 -3.95 16.86
N PHE A 46 -23.15 -4.12 16.65
CA PHE A 46 -22.54 -5.23 15.93
C PHE A 46 -21.66 -6.07 16.85
N THR A 47 -21.69 -7.37 16.61
CA THR A 47 -20.85 -8.37 17.28
C THR A 47 -19.43 -8.32 16.72
N GLU A 48 -18.48 -8.88 17.46
CA GLU A 48 -17.09 -9.01 17.00
C GLU A 48 -16.97 -9.70 15.64
N GLN A 49 -17.74 -10.76 15.40
CA GLN A 49 -17.71 -11.46 14.12
C GLN A 49 -18.23 -10.60 12.96
N GLU A 50 -19.27 -9.79 13.20
CA GLU A 50 -19.79 -8.85 12.19
C GLU A 50 -18.81 -7.72 11.88
N TRP A 51 -17.97 -7.33 12.86
CA TRP A 51 -16.85 -6.40 12.64
C TRP A 51 -15.74 -7.04 11.81
N LYS A 52 -15.35 -8.29 12.11
CA LYS A 52 -14.36 -9.03 11.30
C LYS A 52 -14.81 -9.21 9.85
N ASP A 53 -16.09 -9.49 9.64
CA ASP A 53 -16.65 -9.63 8.30
C ASP A 53 -16.76 -8.28 7.56
N TYR A 54 -16.97 -7.17 8.29
CA TYR A 54 -16.96 -5.82 7.75
C TYR A 54 -15.55 -5.36 7.34
N GLU A 55 -14.55 -5.60 8.19
CA GLU A 55 -13.14 -5.40 7.87
C GLU A 55 -12.79 -6.12 6.57
N TYR A 56 -13.18 -7.39 6.45
CA TYR A 56 -12.92 -8.17 5.25
C TYR A 56 -13.68 -7.68 4.01
N ALA A 57 -14.88 -7.12 4.18
CA ALA A 57 -15.62 -6.52 3.06
C ALA A 57 -14.88 -5.30 2.48
N LEU A 58 -14.28 -4.46 3.34
CA LEU A 58 -13.45 -3.34 2.90
C LEU A 58 -12.12 -3.82 2.30
N ASP A 59 -11.52 -4.87 2.87
CA ASP A 59 -10.32 -5.47 2.30
C ASP A 59 -10.55 -5.99 0.88
N LEU A 60 -11.66 -6.69 0.66
CA LEU A 60 -12.06 -7.19 -0.67
C LEU A 60 -12.16 -6.05 -1.68
N GLN A 61 -12.75 -4.93 -1.29
CA GLN A 61 -12.87 -3.75 -2.13
C GLN A 61 -11.48 -3.19 -2.48
N PHE A 62 -10.70 -2.79 -1.47
CA PHE A 62 -9.42 -2.11 -1.71
C PHE A 62 -8.36 -3.00 -2.35
N TYR A 63 -8.34 -4.30 -2.01
CA TYR A 63 -7.48 -5.29 -2.64
C TYR A 63 -7.83 -5.48 -4.11
N GLY A 64 -9.12 -5.56 -4.43
CA GLY A 64 -9.63 -5.73 -5.79
C GLY A 64 -9.51 -4.48 -6.67
N ASP A 65 -9.60 -3.29 -6.07
CA ASP A 65 -9.63 -2.02 -6.80
C ASP A 65 -8.22 -1.42 -6.99
N TYR A 66 -7.35 -1.53 -5.97
CA TYR A 66 -6.07 -0.81 -5.92
C TYR A 66 -4.85 -1.68 -5.60
N GLY A 67 -5.09 -2.91 -5.13
CA GLY A 67 -4.07 -3.85 -4.66
C GLY A 67 -3.62 -4.88 -5.69
N PHE A 68 -3.08 -6.00 -5.19
CA PHE A 68 -2.72 -7.15 -6.02
C PHE A 68 -3.91 -7.84 -6.70
N GLY A 69 -5.12 -7.61 -6.20
CA GLY A 69 -6.38 -8.05 -6.83
C GLY A 69 -6.77 -7.22 -8.04
N SER A 70 -6.20 -6.03 -8.21
CA SER A 70 -6.55 -5.10 -9.27
C SER A 70 -5.70 -5.31 -10.53
N PRO A 71 -6.30 -5.37 -11.73
CA PRO A 71 -5.51 -5.39 -12.96
C PRO A 71 -4.76 -4.09 -13.22
N THR A 72 -5.00 -3.02 -12.44
CA THR A 72 -4.29 -1.74 -12.57
C THR A 72 -3.50 -1.36 -11.30
N GLY A 73 -3.49 -2.21 -10.26
CA GLY A 73 -2.92 -1.85 -8.95
C GLY A 73 -1.46 -1.41 -9.00
N ARG A 74 -0.62 -2.11 -9.78
CA ARG A 74 0.78 -1.71 -10.00
C ARG A 74 0.90 -0.44 -10.85
N ALA A 75 0.06 -0.31 -11.89
CA ALA A 75 0.08 0.82 -12.80
C ALA A 75 -0.24 2.14 -12.07
N GLN A 76 -1.16 2.11 -11.11
CA GLN A 76 -1.52 3.29 -10.33
C GLN A 76 -0.37 3.79 -9.43
N GLY A 77 0.47 2.89 -8.92
CA GLY A 77 1.59 3.24 -8.02
C GLY A 77 2.93 3.48 -8.70
N ILE A 78 3.10 3.10 -9.98
CA ILE A 78 4.44 3.07 -10.60
C ILE A 78 5.04 4.45 -10.80
N GLY A 79 4.24 5.48 -11.06
CA GLY A 79 4.74 6.85 -11.25
C GLY A 79 5.50 7.34 -10.02
N TYR A 80 4.96 7.13 -8.82
CA TYR A 80 5.61 7.50 -7.57
C TYR A 80 6.96 6.78 -7.37
N LEU A 81 7.06 5.50 -7.75
CA LEU A 81 8.33 4.76 -7.64
C LEU A 81 9.38 5.28 -8.62
N LEU A 82 8.97 5.72 -9.81
CA LEU A 82 9.86 6.34 -10.79
C LEU A 82 10.33 7.72 -10.30
N GLU A 83 9.46 8.51 -9.70
CA GLU A 83 9.82 9.79 -9.05
C GLU A 83 10.76 9.57 -7.85
N LEU A 84 10.49 8.59 -7.00
CA LEU A 84 11.38 8.21 -5.90
C LEU A 84 12.76 7.80 -6.42
N ALA A 85 12.81 6.98 -7.47
CA ALA A 85 14.07 6.58 -8.11
C ALA A 85 14.82 7.80 -8.69
N ALA A 86 14.10 8.74 -9.31
CA ALA A 86 14.66 9.97 -9.84
C ALA A 86 15.27 10.86 -8.75
N ARG A 87 14.57 11.02 -7.60
CA ARG A 87 15.08 11.70 -6.40
C ARG A 87 16.37 11.06 -5.88
N LEU A 88 16.40 9.73 -5.75
CA LEU A 88 17.57 8.98 -5.26
C LEU A 88 18.75 9.02 -6.24
N GLN A 89 18.48 9.07 -7.54
CA GLN A 89 19.50 9.19 -8.57
C GLN A 89 19.94 10.65 -8.83
N SER A 90 19.28 11.62 -8.19
CA SER A 90 19.43 13.05 -8.50
C SER A 90 19.26 13.35 -9.99
N LYS A 91 18.15 12.89 -10.58
CA LYS A 91 17.81 13.08 -12.00
C LYS A 91 16.41 13.66 -12.17
N LEU A 92 16.24 14.50 -13.19
CA LEU A 92 14.94 15.01 -13.65
C LEU A 92 14.30 14.02 -14.64
N ILE A 93 12.99 14.12 -14.81
CA ILE A 93 12.20 13.28 -15.72
C ILE A 93 11.68 14.13 -16.87
N TYR A 94 12.30 13.99 -18.04
CA TYR A 94 11.97 14.80 -19.23
C TYR A 94 10.84 14.24 -20.09
N SER A 95 10.43 12.99 -19.83
CA SER A 95 9.31 12.36 -20.51
C SER A 95 8.76 11.21 -19.69
N SER A 96 7.47 10.94 -19.84
CA SER A 96 6.79 9.86 -19.14
C SER A 96 5.77 9.15 -20.05
N ASP A 97 5.71 7.84 -19.93
CA ASP A 97 4.67 6.96 -20.46
C ASP A 97 3.82 6.35 -19.32
N THR A 98 3.83 6.99 -18.14
CA THR A 98 3.13 6.58 -16.93
C THR A 98 2.24 7.71 -16.39
N SER A 99 1.95 7.74 -15.09
CA SER A 99 1.17 8.80 -14.45
C SER A 99 1.96 10.07 -14.18
N ILE A 100 3.29 10.06 -14.34
CA ILE A 100 4.15 11.23 -14.10
C ILE A 100 3.84 12.34 -15.11
N ASN A 101 3.71 13.56 -14.61
CA ASN A 101 3.63 14.76 -15.42
C ASN A 101 5.04 15.35 -15.62
N ASP A 102 5.63 15.09 -16.78
CA ASP A 102 6.98 15.52 -17.13
C ASP A 102 7.16 17.04 -17.10
N THR A 103 6.12 17.84 -17.34
CA THR A 103 6.20 19.32 -17.26
C THR A 103 6.51 19.81 -15.84
N TYR A 104 6.13 19.05 -14.80
CA TYR A 104 6.48 19.38 -13.41
C TYR A 104 7.80 18.75 -12.97
N ASP A 105 8.20 17.64 -13.59
CA ASP A 105 9.35 16.82 -13.17
C ASP A 105 10.63 17.04 -14.00
N ASP A 106 10.54 17.81 -15.09
CA ASP A 106 11.66 18.16 -15.95
C ASP A 106 12.52 19.33 -15.45
N ASN A 107 12.17 19.90 -14.29
CA ASN A 107 12.83 21.07 -13.73
C ASN A 107 12.86 21.07 -12.19
N THR A 108 13.86 21.72 -11.62
CA THR A 108 14.07 21.76 -10.17
C THR A 108 13.20 22.78 -9.43
N ALA A 109 12.43 23.62 -10.13
CA ALA A 109 11.55 24.58 -9.49
C ALA A 109 10.31 23.89 -8.90
N THR A 110 9.82 22.83 -9.56
CA THR A 110 8.67 22.04 -9.12
C THR A 110 9.04 20.61 -8.70
N PHE A 111 10.16 20.07 -9.17
CA PHE A 111 10.71 18.78 -8.73
C PHE A 111 12.16 18.94 -8.22
N PRO A 112 12.34 19.53 -7.02
CA PRO A 112 13.68 19.73 -6.46
C PRO A 112 14.36 18.39 -6.16
N LEU A 113 15.67 18.32 -6.36
CA LEU A 113 16.49 17.15 -6.09
C LEU A 113 17.43 17.41 -4.89
N GLY A 114 17.84 16.34 -4.20
CA GLY A 114 18.77 16.43 -3.05
C GLY A 114 18.20 17.07 -1.78
N GLN A 115 16.86 17.17 -1.64
CA GLN A 115 16.25 17.58 -0.38
C GLN A 115 16.49 16.52 0.72
N PRO A 116 16.71 16.94 1.98
CA PRO A 116 16.81 16.00 3.10
C PRO A 116 15.45 15.38 3.47
N LEU A 117 14.35 15.99 3.04
CA LEU A 117 12.99 15.56 3.32
C LEU A 117 12.09 15.85 2.12
N TYR A 118 11.28 14.87 1.75
CA TYR A 118 10.17 15.02 0.81
C TYR A 118 8.88 14.60 1.53
N MET A 119 7.78 15.30 1.26
CA MET A 119 6.47 14.99 1.83
C MET A 119 5.41 15.14 0.74
N ASP A 120 4.83 14.00 0.35
CA ASP A 120 3.74 13.93 -0.61
C ASP A 120 2.46 13.53 0.15
N MET A 121 1.34 14.20 -0.13
CA MET A 121 0.03 13.89 0.47
C MET A 121 -0.91 13.39 -0.63
N SER A 122 -1.53 12.24 -0.40
CA SER A 122 -2.40 11.58 -1.37
C SER A 122 -3.55 10.85 -0.67
N HIS A 123 -4.22 9.97 -1.40
CA HIS A 123 -5.31 9.13 -0.94
C HIS A 123 -4.82 7.73 -0.52
N ASP A 124 -5.69 7.03 0.19
CA ASP A 124 -5.52 5.67 0.70
C ASP A 124 -5.24 4.65 -0.41
N ASP A 125 -5.98 4.75 -1.51
CA ASP A 125 -5.80 3.96 -2.72
C ASP A 125 -4.36 4.05 -3.29
N ILE A 126 -3.76 5.24 -3.34
CA ILE A 126 -2.42 5.43 -3.87
C ILE A 126 -1.35 4.79 -2.99
N ILE A 127 -1.46 4.87 -1.65
CA ILE A 127 -0.52 4.17 -0.75
C ILE A 127 -0.54 2.66 -1.04
N HIS A 128 -1.73 2.09 -1.20
CA HIS A 128 -1.89 0.69 -1.52
C HIS A 128 -1.32 0.34 -2.92
N SER A 129 -1.59 1.16 -3.93
CA SER A 129 -1.03 0.96 -5.27
C SER A 129 0.49 1.09 -5.30
N VAL A 130 1.10 1.98 -4.51
CA VAL A 130 2.57 2.07 -4.37
C VAL A 130 3.15 0.81 -3.74
N ILE A 131 2.54 0.28 -2.68
CA ILE A 131 2.93 -1.00 -2.06
C ILE A 131 2.82 -2.15 -3.06
N THR A 132 1.77 -2.16 -3.88
CA THR A 132 1.56 -3.15 -4.92
C THR A 132 2.61 -3.03 -6.03
N ALA A 133 2.92 -1.80 -6.45
CA ALA A 133 3.95 -1.50 -7.44
C ALA A 133 5.36 -1.89 -6.96
N LEU A 134 5.63 -1.84 -5.65
CA LEU A 134 6.88 -2.34 -5.03
C LEU A 134 7.02 -3.88 -5.08
N SER A 135 6.00 -4.61 -5.52
CA SER A 135 6.00 -6.08 -5.61
C SER A 135 6.10 -6.82 -4.26
N LEU A 136 5.66 -6.22 -3.15
CA LEU A 136 5.83 -6.81 -1.83
C LEU A 136 4.94 -8.06 -1.64
N ASN A 137 5.55 -9.24 -1.63
CA ASN A 137 4.85 -10.54 -1.55
C ASN A 137 4.03 -10.70 -0.27
N PHE A 138 4.41 -10.03 0.83
CA PHE A 138 3.67 -10.07 2.09
C PHE A 138 2.19 -9.72 1.92
N PHE A 139 1.86 -8.80 1.02
CA PHE A 139 0.47 -8.40 0.78
C PHE A 139 -0.24 -9.22 -0.29
N LYS A 140 0.45 -10.15 -0.98
CA LYS A 140 -0.20 -11.03 -1.98
C LYS A 140 -0.96 -12.15 -1.28
N TYR A 141 -2.24 -12.27 -1.56
CA TYR A 141 -3.03 -13.40 -1.05
C TYR A 141 -2.83 -14.67 -1.87
N GLY A 142 -2.84 -14.57 -3.20
CA GLY A 142 -2.75 -15.73 -4.08
C GLY A 142 -3.16 -15.43 -5.52
N PRO A 143 -3.12 -16.43 -6.41
CA PRO A 143 -3.27 -16.25 -7.86
C PRO A 143 -4.67 -15.78 -8.31
N HIS A 144 -5.68 -15.90 -7.44
CA HIS A 144 -7.07 -15.55 -7.73
C HIS A 144 -7.58 -14.36 -6.92
N GLY A 145 -6.69 -13.68 -6.18
CA GLY A 145 -7.05 -12.62 -5.25
C GLY A 145 -7.83 -13.10 -4.01
N LEU A 146 -8.37 -12.15 -3.24
CA LEU A 146 -9.13 -12.43 -2.02
C LEU A 146 -10.49 -13.08 -2.36
N PRO A 147 -10.90 -14.16 -1.68
CA PRO A 147 -12.14 -14.86 -2.00
C PRO A 147 -13.38 -14.06 -1.55
N GLY A 148 -14.21 -13.64 -2.51
CA GLY A 148 -15.44 -12.88 -2.23
C GLY A 148 -16.65 -13.72 -1.79
N ASN A 149 -16.65 -15.03 -2.06
CA ASN A 149 -17.77 -15.92 -1.72
C ASN A 149 -17.43 -16.82 -0.51
N VAL A 150 -17.37 -16.20 0.66
CA VAL A 150 -17.08 -16.86 1.94
C VAL A 150 -18.11 -16.46 2.99
N SER A 151 -18.32 -17.32 4.00
CA SER A 151 -19.23 -17.01 5.10
C SER A 151 -18.65 -16.01 6.09
N HIS A 152 -17.34 -16.07 6.33
CA HIS A 152 -16.58 -15.20 7.23
C HIS A 152 -15.21 -14.88 6.65
N ALA A 153 -14.59 -13.83 7.19
CA ALA A 153 -13.23 -13.42 6.85
C ALA A 153 -12.23 -14.60 6.92
N PRO A 154 -11.52 -14.94 5.83
CA PRO A 154 -10.47 -15.94 5.85
C PRO A 154 -9.18 -15.37 6.50
N PRO A 155 -8.27 -16.25 6.96
CA PRO A 155 -6.91 -15.83 7.33
C PRO A 155 -6.21 -15.19 6.13
N ARG A 156 -5.57 -14.04 6.36
CA ARG A 156 -4.85 -13.26 5.34
C ARG A 156 -3.78 -12.41 6.02
N THR A 157 -2.86 -11.87 5.22
CA THR A 157 -1.83 -10.92 5.64
C THR A 157 -2.18 -9.49 5.28
N PHE A 158 -3.00 -9.29 4.24
CA PHE A 158 -3.51 -7.98 3.86
C PHE A 158 -4.72 -7.59 4.72
N HIS A 159 -4.56 -6.50 5.47
CA HIS A 159 -5.59 -5.86 6.27
C HIS A 159 -5.60 -4.36 5.92
N LEU A 160 -6.69 -3.84 5.35
CA LEU A 160 -6.78 -2.45 4.88
C LEU A 160 -6.53 -1.46 6.04
N ASN A 161 -7.05 -1.77 7.22
CA ASN A 161 -6.87 -0.94 8.41
C ASN A 161 -5.41 -0.87 8.89
N GLU A 162 -4.54 -1.80 8.49
CA GLU A 162 -3.10 -1.76 8.76
C GLU A 162 -2.31 -1.08 7.62
N VAL A 163 -2.89 -1.02 6.41
CA VAL A 163 -2.27 -0.42 5.23
C VAL A 163 -2.60 1.06 5.11
N ALA A 164 -3.89 1.39 5.07
CA ALA A 164 -4.37 2.75 4.84
C ALA A 164 -5.46 3.18 5.86
N PRO A 165 -5.16 3.18 7.17
CA PRO A 165 -6.04 3.85 8.13
C PRO A 165 -6.06 5.37 7.89
N PHE A 166 -6.97 6.10 8.55
CA PHE A 166 -6.92 7.56 8.55
C PHE A 166 -5.55 8.05 9.04
N GLY A 167 -4.90 8.91 8.24
CA GLY A 167 -3.56 9.41 8.53
C GLY A 167 -2.44 8.41 8.26
N ALA A 168 -2.68 7.42 7.40
CA ALA A 168 -1.68 6.48 6.94
C ALA A 168 -0.44 7.18 6.38
N ARG A 169 0.71 6.54 6.58
CA ARG A 169 2.01 7.06 6.16
C ARG A 169 2.93 5.94 5.74
N LEU A 170 3.49 6.10 4.54
CA LEU A 170 4.54 5.25 3.98
C LEU A 170 5.83 6.08 3.90
N PHE A 171 6.82 5.71 4.70
CA PHE A 171 8.14 6.33 4.66
C PHE A 171 9.08 5.52 3.78
N SER A 172 9.85 6.23 2.95
CA SER A 172 11.04 5.71 2.28
C SER A 172 12.26 6.32 2.97
N GLU A 173 12.89 5.58 3.88
CA GLU A 173 14.00 6.04 4.69
C GLU A 173 15.33 5.70 4.01
N ILE A 174 16.25 6.68 3.93
CA ILE A 174 17.63 6.45 3.49
C ILE A 174 18.56 6.45 4.69
N TRP A 175 19.29 5.35 4.83
CA TRP A 175 20.23 5.09 5.91
C TRP A 175 21.64 4.94 5.35
N THR A 176 22.53 5.87 5.71
CA THR A 176 23.96 5.69 5.47
C THR A 176 24.54 4.85 6.60
N CYS A 177 25.17 3.72 6.26
CA CYS A 177 25.75 2.77 7.21
C CYS A 177 27.17 2.39 6.80
N PRO A 178 28.07 2.02 7.74
CA PRO A 178 29.35 1.39 7.40
C PRO A 178 29.15 0.13 6.53
N SER A 179 30.04 -0.13 5.56
CA SER A 179 29.89 -1.23 4.61
C SER A 179 29.84 -2.63 5.22
N ASN A 180 30.35 -2.80 6.45
CA ASN A 180 30.36 -4.04 7.20
C ASN A 180 29.17 -4.17 8.17
N THR A 181 28.14 -3.32 8.04
CA THR A 181 26.95 -3.37 8.90
C THR A 181 26.20 -4.68 8.71
N ASN A 182 25.84 -5.31 9.83
CA ASN A 182 25.01 -6.51 9.85
C ASN A 182 23.60 -6.13 10.34
N PHE A 183 22.58 -6.39 9.52
CA PHE A 183 21.20 -6.08 9.85
C PHE A 183 20.45 -7.21 10.56
N HIS A 184 21.03 -8.41 10.76
CA HIS A 184 20.36 -9.52 11.46
C HIS A 184 20.12 -9.26 12.94
N SER A 185 21.00 -8.49 13.58
CA SER A 185 20.89 -8.15 15.01
C SER A 185 20.97 -6.64 15.15
N LEU A 186 19.80 -6.02 15.15
CA LEU A 186 19.68 -4.58 15.36
C LEU A 186 19.89 -4.26 16.84
N ARG A 187 20.52 -3.11 17.11
CA ARG A 187 20.60 -2.61 18.48
C ARG A 187 19.22 -2.10 18.90
N PRO A 188 18.71 -2.50 20.08
CA PRO A 188 17.36 -2.13 20.50
C PRO A 188 17.20 -0.64 20.78
N VAL A 189 18.29 0.05 21.16
CA VAL A 189 18.30 1.49 21.43
C VAL A 189 19.60 2.11 20.90
N VAL A 190 19.44 3.21 20.17
CA VAL A 190 20.54 4.10 19.78
C VAL A 190 20.19 5.49 20.30
N TYR A 191 20.94 5.98 21.30
CA TYR A 191 20.69 7.29 21.93
C TYR A 191 21.17 8.47 21.10
N GLN A 192 22.09 8.22 20.15
CA GLN A 192 22.65 9.24 19.28
C GLN A 192 22.98 8.63 17.93
N ASN A 193 22.50 9.24 16.84
CA ASN A 193 22.88 8.83 15.49
C ASN A 193 24.36 9.12 15.27
N PRO A 194 25.15 8.13 14.81
CA PRO A 194 26.56 8.34 14.54
C PRO A 194 26.73 9.33 13.37
N ASP A 195 27.68 10.25 13.51
CA ASP A 195 28.09 11.11 12.40
C ASP A 195 29.03 10.32 11.47
N LEU A 196 28.52 10.02 10.27
CA LEU A 196 29.24 9.26 9.24
C LEU A 196 29.76 10.15 8.10
N THR A 197 29.68 11.48 8.21
CA THR A 197 30.10 12.39 7.12
C THR A 197 31.56 12.24 6.70
N LYS A 198 32.44 11.81 7.61
CA LYS A 198 33.87 11.57 7.34
C LYS A 198 34.25 10.09 7.31
N ALA A 199 33.28 9.18 7.41
CA ALA A 199 33.55 7.74 7.43
C ALA A 199 33.87 7.25 6.02
N GLU A 200 34.99 6.55 5.86
CA GLU A 200 35.32 5.85 4.62
C GLU A 200 34.57 4.52 4.56
N GLY A 201 34.16 4.11 3.34
CA GLY A 201 33.50 2.82 3.12
C GLY A 201 32.10 2.76 3.70
N THR A 202 31.26 3.75 3.43
CA THR A 202 29.82 3.70 3.73
C THR A 202 29.00 3.20 2.54
N LYS A 203 27.78 2.77 2.82
CA LYS A 203 26.75 2.41 1.84
C LYS A 203 25.41 2.98 2.28
N ASP A 204 24.61 3.37 1.30
CA ASP A 204 23.25 3.81 1.53
C ASP A 204 22.27 2.65 1.36
N TYR A 205 21.33 2.58 2.29
CA TYR A 205 20.26 1.60 2.33
C TYR A 205 18.91 2.30 2.30
N ILE A 206 17.98 1.80 1.50
CA ILE A 206 16.57 2.17 1.55
C ILE A 206 15.80 1.19 2.43
N ARG A 207 14.86 1.72 3.21
CA ARG A 207 13.89 0.96 4.00
C ARG A 207 12.50 1.57 3.84
N PHE A 208 11.50 0.72 3.66
CA PHE A 208 10.10 1.15 3.62
C PHE A 208 9.44 0.88 4.97
N VAL A 209 8.75 1.89 5.53
CA VAL A 209 8.06 1.79 6.82
C VAL A 209 6.63 2.27 6.64
N LEU A 210 5.67 1.37 6.86
CA LEU A 210 4.24 1.64 6.75
C LEU A 210 3.64 1.72 8.14
N ASN A 211 3.09 2.88 8.52
CA ASN A 211 2.42 3.06 9.81
C ASN A 211 3.28 2.58 10.99
N GLU A 212 4.57 2.99 11.02
CA GLU A 212 5.60 2.59 12.01
C GLU A 212 6.08 1.13 11.91
N ALA A 213 5.56 0.33 10.96
CA ALA A 213 5.98 -1.04 10.74
C ALA A 213 6.92 -1.15 9.52
N PRO A 214 8.17 -1.63 9.71
CA PRO A 214 9.07 -1.93 8.60
C PRO A 214 8.49 -3.00 7.68
N LEU A 215 8.53 -2.76 6.38
CA LEU A 215 8.00 -3.70 5.39
C LEU A 215 9.04 -4.76 5.00
N PRO A 216 8.65 -6.05 4.91
CA PRO A 216 9.48 -7.06 4.28
C PRO A 216 9.56 -6.81 2.77
N LEU A 217 10.76 -6.86 2.20
CA LEU A 217 10.98 -6.56 0.77
C LEU A 217 11.04 -7.80 -0.13
N GLU A 218 10.56 -8.94 0.38
CA GLU A 218 10.43 -10.14 -0.44
C GLU A 218 9.50 -9.87 -1.64
N GLY A 219 9.96 -10.22 -2.85
CA GLY A 219 9.27 -9.95 -4.10
C GLY A 219 9.67 -8.63 -4.78
N LEU A 220 10.35 -7.71 -4.09
CA LEU A 220 10.90 -6.49 -4.68
C LEU A 220 12.19 -6.84 -5.45
N PRO A 221 12.25 -6.63 -6.78
CA PRO A 221 13.41 -6.95 -7.61
C PRO A 221 14.69 -6.28 -7.11
N GLY A 222 15.73 -7.07 -6.83
CA GLY A 222 17.02 -6.61 -6.31
C GLY A 222 17.12 -6.53 -4.78
N CYS A 223 15.99 -6.60 -4.06
CA CYS A 223 15.91 -6.49 -2.60
C CYS A 223 15.33 -7.75 -1.92
N GLU A 224 15.20 -8.86 -2.65
CA GLU A 224 14.58 -10.10 -2.19
C GLU A 224 15.31 -10.69 -0.97
N ASN A 225 16.62 -10.51 -0.92
CA ASN A 225 17.47 -10.96 0.19
C ASN A 225 17.70 -9.85 1.26
N SER A 226 16.84 -8.84 1.31
CA SER A 226 16.92 -7.80 2.34
C SER A 226 16.78 -8.42 3.74
N THR A 227 17.43 -7.79 4.72
CA THR A 227 17.33 -8.20 6.13
C THR A 227 16.71 -7.06 6.92
N ASN A 228 15.64 -7.34 7.68
CA ASN A 228 14.90 -6.33 8.45
C ASN A 228 14.42 -5.11 7.63
N GLY A 229 14.19 -5.31 6.33
CA GLY A 229 13.73 -4.28 5.39
C GLY A 229 14.83 -3.37 4.82
N PHE A 230 16.11 -3.60 5.15
CA PHE A 230 17.21 -2.81 4.60
C PHE A 230 17.68 -3.38 3.26
N CYS A 231 17.62 -2.56 2.21
CA CYS A 231 18.15 -2.88 0.89
C CYS A 231 19.15 -1.82 0.43
N GLU A 232 20.28 -2.22 -0.16
CA GLU A 232 21.24 -1.27 -0.72
C GLU A 232 20.56 -0.43 -1.83
N VAL A 233 20.69 0.89 -1.77
CA VAL A 233 20.06 1.82 -2.74
C VAL A 233 20.39 1.45 -4.20
N PRO A 234 21.64 1.11 -4.58
CA PRO A 234 21.94 0.67 -5.94
C PRO A 234 21.16 -0.59 -6.38
N LYS A 235 20.89 -1.51 -5.45
CA LYS A 235 20.11 -2.72 -5.76
C LYS A 235 18.63 -2.40 -5.95
N PHE A 236 18.05 -1.58 -5.08
CA PHE A 236 16.69 -1.07 -5.26
C PHE A 236 16.53 -0.39 -6.62
N LEU A 237 17.46 0.52 -6.96
CA LEU A 237 17.45 1.23 -8.24
C LEU A 237 17.59 0.29 -9.44
N SER A 238 18.33 -0.82 -9.30
CA SER A 238 18.45 -1.83 -10.36
C SER A 238 17.15 -2.58 -10.64
N GLY A 239 16.23 -2.65 -9.65
CA GLY A 239 14.92 -3.27 -9.79
C GLY A 239 13.85 -2.38 -10.40
N ILE A 240 14.03 -1.05 -10.39
CA ILE A 240 13.05 -0.07 -10.91
C ILE A 240 12.61 -0.35 -12.35
N PRO A 241 13.49 -0.68 -13.31
CA PRO A 241 13.08 -1.04 -14.67
C PRO A 241 12.14 -2.26 -14.71
N THR A 242 12.42 -3.28 -13.90
CA THR A 242 11.56 -4.47 -13.78
C THR A 242 10.21 -4.11 -13.19
N LEU A 243 10.17 -3.30 -12.13
CA LEU A 243 8.91 -2.81 -11.55
C LEU A 243 8.08 -2.02 -12.57
N LYS A 244 8.74 -1.19 -13.39
CA LYS A 244 8.07 -0.44 -14.48
C LYS A 244 7.49 -1.36 -15.54
N GLU A 245 8.25 -2.34 -15.99
CA GLU A 245 7.75 -3.35 -16.94
C GLU A 245 6.59 -4.15 -16.33
N ASP A 246 6.72 -4.54 -15.07
CA ASP A 246 5.71 -5.33 -14.37
C ASP A 246 4.41 -4.56 -14.15
N ALA A 247 4.47 -3.24 -13.97
CA ALA A 247 3.29 -2.40 -13.86
C ALA A 247 2.43 -2.39 -15.13
N MET A 248 3.01 -2.71 -16.30
CA MET A 248 2.32 -2.80 -17.58
C MET A 248 1.44 -1.56 -17.87
N TYR A 249 1.87 -0.37 -17.46
CA TYR A 249 1.03 0.83 -17.35
C TYR A 249 0.14 1.07 -18.57
N GLN A 250 0.73 1.08 -19.77
CA GLN A 250 0.00 1.33 -21.01
C GLN A 250 -1.07 0.26 -21.30
N PHE A 251 -0.76 -1.02 -21.08
CA PHE A 251 -1.71 -2.10 -21.29
C PHE A 251 -2.77 -2.15 -20.19
N ALA A 252 -2.39 -1.90 -18.93
CA ALA A 252 -3.31 -1.86 -17.80
C ALA A 252 -4.35 -0.74 -17.95
N CYS A 253 -3.93 0.46 -18.37
CA CYS A 253 -4.81 1.63 -18.46
C CYS A 253 -5.57 1.74 -19.79
N PHE A 254 -4.97 1.29 -20.91
CA PHE A 254 -5.52 1.53 -22.25
C PHE A 254 -5.71 0.25 -23.08
N GLY A 255 -5.27 -0.90 -22.56
CA GLY A 255 -5.40 -2.19 -23.23
C GLY A 255 -6.82 -2.75 -23.16
N ASN A 256 -7.06 -3.78 -23.98
CA ASN A 256 -8.31 -4.53 -23.97
C ASN A 256 -8.11 -5.89 -23.33
N TYR A 257 -8.67 -6.08 -22.14
CA TYR A 257 -8.67 -7.32 -21.37
C TYR A 257 -9.95 -7.43 -20.53
N THR A 258 -10.30 -8.64 -20.12
CA THR A 258 -11.51 -8.89 -19.32
C THR A 258 -11.35 -8.26 -17.93
N THR A 259 -12.32 -7.44 -17.55
CA THR A 259 -12.43 -6.85 -16.22
C THR A 259 -13.56 -7.51 -15.42
N GLY A 260 -13.69 -7.16 -14.13
CA GLY A 260 -14.77 -7.66 -13.27
C GLY A 260 -14.44 -8.90 -12.44
N ALA A 261 -13.19 -9.36 -12.49
CA ALA A 261 -12.65 -10.36 -11.58
C ALA A 261 -11.28 -9.90 -11.07
N GLN A 262 -10.92 -10.34 -9.86
CA GLN A 262 -9.60 -10.08 -9.31
C GLN A 262 -8.52 -10.83 -10.08
N VAL A 263 -7.31 -10.24 -10.11
CA VAL A 263 -6.07 -10.87 -10.59
C VAL A 263 -5.18 -11.27 -9.41
N GLY A 264 -4.08 -11.97 -9.68
CA GLY A 264 -3.16 -12.43 -8.63
C GLY A 264 -1.91 -11.57 -8.41
N ASP A 265 -1.64 -10.60 -9.29
CA ASP A 265 -0.34 -9.91 -9.33
C ASP A 265 -0.45 -8.42 -9.65
N GLY A 266 -1.59 -7.77 -9.39
CA GLY A 266 -1.72 -6.31 -9.50
C GLY A 266 -1.61 -5.76 -10.92
N ARG A 267 -1.81 -6.61 -11.94
CA ARG A 267 -1.68 -6.29 -13.37
C ARG A 267 -2.54 -7.23 -14.23
N PRO A 268 -2.84 -6.88 -15.48
CA PRO A 268 -3.60 -7.76 -16.37
C PRO A 268 -2.76 -9.00 -16.71
N ALA A 269 -3.43 -10.12 -17.01
CA ALA A 269 -2.73 -11.32 -17.47
C ALA A 269 -1.99 -11.04 -18.79
N ARG A 270 -0.71 -11.44 -18.85
CA ARG A 270 0.05 -11.45 -20.12
C ARG A 270 -0.59 -12.51 -21.04
N LYS A 271 -0.90 -12.12 -22.28
CA LYS A 271 -1.32 -13.07 -23.34
C LYS A 271 -0.15 -13.91 -23.80
#